data_AF-A0A1Y4KYE6-F1
#
_entry.id   AF-A0A1Y4KYE6-F1
#
_cell.length_a   1.000
_cell.length_b   1.000
_cell.length_c   1.000
_cell.angle_alpha   90.00
_cell.angle_beta   90.00
_cell.angle_gamma   90.00
#
_symmetry.space_group_name_H-M   'P 1'
#
loop_
_entity.id
_entity.type
_entity.pdbx_description
1 polymer ?
#
loop_
_entity_poly.entity_id
_entity_poly.type
_entity_poly.pdbx_seq_one_letter_code
_entity_poly.pdbx_strand_id
1 'polypeptide(L)'
;MKKILKRLATGFLAFATIVTALPTTAVHASEKQYWTESAERVGIVEKVMNDGSIGSTFNEGHMTVEGEDAFCVDINTNFRNGYKTRADASTRMSYDQISDVALSIEYVNQYVQSHSGLSSQHIYLLKQCVVWQRLSVHLGWQCDNVRASYDEIPKAIQDEVYAGAKAFASENKGRYECGGYIYSGEGQDIGQFWAKLAVGNATLKKASSNASITDGNELYSIVGATYGVYSDKGCTKQLATLTTDNSGNTDTVEVKAGTVYIKELSAPAGYKVDSTVYSLNVEAGKTATLNVSDTPKVTNTLIELFKIDMETQKDAPQGDASLEGAEFTWKFYAGHYTADNLPSEPTKTWVTKTIAEKDSDGTIHYVSRLSDEYKVSGDSFYTQDGKNVLPLGTLTVEETKAPDGYLLDGAYMQANGSEEQIKGMYLTQITEDGDLAVLSGSNQYHVSDKVIRGGVKIQKRDLETSDTKGQGSATLKDAEFEIISLNDNAVLVEGKLYSKNEVVKTILTDIEGVASTSADLLPYGKYRIEESKAPEGYLTDGAKPIEFEITEDGKIVDLTGTDTSIYNQVKRGDLE
;
A
#
# COMPACT_ATOMS: atom_id res chain seq x y z
N MET A 1 -33.64 -16.39 -40.02
CA MET A 1 -34.74 -17.28 -40.45
C MET A 1 -36.01 -16.92 -39.68
N LYS A 2 -37.11 -16.57 -40.38
CA LYS A 2 -38.54 -16.78 -40.04
C LYS A 2 -39.02 -16.36 -38.61
N LYS A 3 -40.05 -15.53 -38.38
CA LYS A 3 -41.29 -15.21 -39.11
C LYS A 3 -42.05 -14.08 -38.36
N ILE A 4 -42.55 -13.11 -39.13
CA ILE A 4 -43.96 -12.65 -39.20
C ILE A 4 -44.68 -12.20 -37.90
N LEU A 5 -45.00 -10.90 -37.82
CA LEU A 5 -46.39 -10.45 -37.60
C LEU A 5 -46.63 -9.09 -38.28
N LYS A 6 -47.53 -9.08 -39.27
CA LYS A 6 -48.15 -7.89 -39.88
C LYS A 6 -49.64 -7.98 -39.55
N ARG A 7 -50.26 -6.83 -39.26
CA ARG A 7 -51.66 -6.43 -39.51
C ARG A 7 -51.91 -5.14 -38.70
N LEU A 8 -52.63 -4.10 -39.12
CA LEU A 8 -53.34 -3.76 -40.36
C LEU A 8 -53.88 -2.33 -40.11
N ALA A 9 -53.67 -1.39 -41.02
CA ALA A 9 -54.61 -0.28 -41.23
C ALA A 9 -54.32 0.34 -42.60
N THR A 10 -55.16 -0.04 -43.56
CA THR A 10 -55.18 0.40 -44.95
C THR A 10 -56.35 1.34 -45.14
N GLY A 11 -56.14 2.42 -45.89
CA GLY A 11 -57.17 3.25 -46.54
C GLY A 11 -56.50 4.49 -47.13
N PHE A 12 -55.93 4.45 -48.35
CA PHE A 12 -56.57 4.80 -49.64
C PHE A 12 -57.45 6.06 -49.53
N LEU A 13 -57.24 7.13 -50.31
CA LEU A 13 -57.17 7.16 -51.77
C LEU A 13 -56.54 8.50 -52.24
N ALA A 14 -55.74 8.45 -53.30
CA ALA A 14 -55.19 9.62 -53.99
C ALA A 14 -56.23 10.29 -54.89
N PHE A 15 -56.19 11.63 -54.98
CA PHE A 15 -56.58 12.37 -56.18
C PHE A 15 -55.65 13.58 -56.35
N ALA A 16 -55.10 13.70 -57.56
CA ALA A 16 -54.19 14.75 -57.97
C ALA A 16 -54.93 16.05 -58.28
N THR A 17 -54.44 17.18 -57.76
CA THR A 17 -54.76 18.52 -58.27
C THR A 17 -53.53 19.42 -58.17
N ILE A 18 -52.92 19.60 -59.34
CA ILE A 18 -52.28 20.79 -59.92
C ILE A 18 -51.96 21.95 -58.96
N VAL A 19 -50.67 22.28 -58.99
CA VAL A 19 -49.97 23.48 -58.49
C VAL A 19 -50.72 24.78 -58.75
N THR A 20 -50.96 25.55 -57.68
CA THR A 20 -50.84 27.02 -57.73
C THR A 20 -49.96 27.45 -56.56
N ALA A 21 -48.87 28.13 -56.90
CA ALA A 21 -47.91 28.67 -55.96
C ALA A 21 -48.59 29.76 -55.11
N LEU A 22 -48.63 29.54 -53.79
CA LEU A 22 -48.82 30.61 -52.81
C LEU A 22 -47.43 30.96 -52.28
N PRO A 23 -47.03 32.25 -52.27
CA PRO A 23 -45.76 32.64 -51.69
C PRO A 23 -45.79 32.29 -50.20
N THR A 24 -44.90 31.40 -49.78
CA THR A 24 -44.49 31.29 -48.39
C THR A 24 -43.91 32.65 -48.02
N THR A 25 -44.66 33.46 -47.29
CA THR A 25 -44.08 34.57 -46.57
C THR A 25 -43.07 33.97 -45.60
N ALA A 26 -41.79 34.22 -45.88
CA ALA A 26 -40.75 34.05 -44.88
C ALA A 26 -41.21 34.82 -43.64
N VAL A 27 -41.42 34.11 -42.54
CA VAL A 27 -41.48 34.75 -41.22
C VAL A 27 -40.08 35.28 -41.00
N HIS A 28 -39.85 36.53 -41.38
CA HIS A 28 -38.69 37.29 -40.93
C HIS A 28 -38.76 37.30 -39.41
N ALA A 29 -37.84 36.58 -38.76
CA ALA A 29 -37.56 36.83 -37.35
C ALA A 29 -37.18 38.31 -37.27
N SER A 30 -38.00 39.14 -36.62
CA SER A 30 -37.68 40.54 -36.45
C SER A 30 -36.34 40.62 -35.70
N GLU A 31 -35.34 41.24 -36.31
CA GLU A 31 -34.06 41.50 -35.65
C GLU A 31 -34.34 42.25 -34.35
N LYS A 32 -33.96 41.65 -33.21
CA LYS A 32 -34.18 42.28 -31.90
C LYS A 32 -33.33 43.54 -31.82
N GLN A 33 -33.99 44.70 -31.73
CA GLN A 33 -33.35 46.01 -31.59
C GLN A 33 -33.20 46.38 -30.12
N TYR A 34 -32.13 47.12 -29.80
CA TYR A 34 -31.77 47.56 -28.46
C TYR A 34 -31.63 49.07 -28.46
N TRP A 35 -32.20 49.73 -27.43
CA TRP A 35 -31.99 51.16 -27.23
C TRP A 35 -30.56 51.40 -26.75
N THR A 36 -29.89 52.34 -27.40
CA THR A 36 -28.53 52.74 -27.06
C THR A 36 -28.53 54.25 -26.81
N GLU A 37 -27.88 54.67 -25.74
CA GLU A 37 -27.84 56.07 -25.32
C GLU A 37 -26.49 56.46 -24.75
N SER A 38 -26.22 57.76 -24.76
CA SER A 38 -25.02 58.35 -24.18
C SER A 38 -25.40 59.50 -23.25
N ALA A 39 -24.84 59.52 -22.04
CA ALA A 39 -24.94 60.67 -21.14
C ALA A 39 -24.14 61.89 -21.67
N GLU A 40 -24.50 63.11 -21.24
CA GLU A 40 -24.07 64.35 -21.93
C GLU A 40 -22.58 64.73 -21.81
N ARG A 41 -21.77 64.13 -20.93
CA ARG A 41 -20.29 64.13 -20.99
C ARG A 41 -19.70 63.33 -19.81
N VAL A 42 -18.71 62.49 -20.08
CA VAL A 42 -17.85 61.83 -19.06
C VAL A 42 -16.43 62.35 -19.02
N GLY A 43 -15.94 62.97 -20.10
CA GLY A 43 -14.66 63.67 -20.13
C GLY A 43 -14.16 63.95 -21.54
N ILE A 44 -12.95 64.49 -21.63
CA ILE A 44 -12.28 64.81 -22.91
C ILE A 44 -11.34 63.66 -23.32
N VAL A 45 -11.44 63.23 -24.59
CA VAL A 45 -10.53 62.28 -25.21
C VAL A 45 -9.70 62.96 -26.29
N GLU A 46 -8.40 62.66 -26.33
CA GLU A 46 -7.45 63.07 -27.35
C GLU A 46 -7.14 61.89 -28.28
N LYS A 47 -7.48 62.03 -29.56
CA LYS A 47 -7.09 61.07 -30.61
C LYS A 47 -5.63 61.30 -30.98
N VAL A 48 -4.74 60.69 -30.20
CA VAL A 48 -3.29 60.75 -30.43
C VAL A 48 -2.92 59.74 -31.51
N MET A 49 -2.34 60.25 -32.59
CA MET A 49 -1.85 59.46 -33.73
C MET A 49 -0.53 58.75 -33.36
N ASN A 50 -0.15 57.74 -34.14
CA ASN A 50 1.06 56.95 -33.89
C ASN A 50 2.36 57.76 -33.98
N ASP A 51 2.35 58.90 -34.67
CA ASP A 51 3.46 59.87 -34.71
C ASP A 51 3.52 60.81 -33.48
N GLY A 52 2.57 60.69 -32.55
CA GLY A 52 2.44 61.49 -31.35
C GLY A 52 1.65 62.79 -31.51
N SER A 53 1.19 63.12 -32.73
CA SER A 53 0.34 64.29 -32.96
C SER A 53 -1.09 64.06 -32.47
N ILE A 54 -1.77 65.12 -32.03
CA ILE A 54 -3.20 65.07 -31.69
C ILE A 54 -3.99 65.35 -32.97
N GLY A 55 -4.65 64.33 -33.52
CA GLY A 55 -5.45 64.45 -34.73
C GLY A 55 -6.79 65.15 -34.47
N SER A 56 -7.41 64.88 -33.32
CA SER A 56 -8.64 65.53 -32.87
C SER A 56 -8.83 65.39 -31.36
N THR A 57 -9.70 66.23 -30.81
CA THR A 57 -10.16 66.16 -29.42
C THR A 57 -11.68 66.19 -29.43
N PHE A 58 -12.34 65.33 -28.66
CA PHE A 58 -13.79 65.28 -28.58
C PHE A 58 -14.28 64.96 -27.16
N ASN A 59 -15.52 65.37 -26.89
CA ASN A 59 -16.19 65.05 -25.63
C ASN A 59 -16.74 63.62 -25.72
N GLU A 60 -16.28 62.77 -24.81
CA GLU A 60 -16.83 61.42 -24.67
C GLU A 60 -18.04 61.44 -23.74
N GLY A 61 -19.05 60.65 -24.06
CA GLY A 61 -20.23 60.43 -23.22
C GLY A 61 -20.28 58.99 -22.70
N HIS A 62 -21.07 58.75 -21.65
CA HIS A 62 -21.23 57.40 -21.09
C HIS A 62 -22.23 56.62 -21.94
N MET A 63 -21.75 55.77 -22.85
CA MET A 63 -22.63 54.94 -23.66
C MET A 63 -23.11 53.71 -22.88
N THR A 64 -24.40 53.42 -22.96
CA THR A 64 -25.02 52.25 -22.33
C THR A 64 -25.95 51.52 -23.30
N VAL A 65 -26.08 50.21 -23.06
CA VAL A 65 -27.11 49.36 -23.66
C VAL A 65 -27.77 48.54 -22.57
N GLU A 66 -29.09 48.64 -22.46
CA GLU A 66 -29.86 48.01 -21.37
C GLU A 66 -29.35 48.37 -19.96
N GLY A 67 -28.77 49.56 -19.79
CA GLY A 67 -28.24 50.06 -18.51
C GLY A 67 -26.81 49.62 -18.19
N GLU A 68 -26.19 48.80 -19.04
CA GLU A 68 -24.80 48.35 -18.88
C GLU A 68 -23.84 49.14 -19.77
N ASP A 69 -22.59 49.32 -19.33
CA ASP A 69 -21.52 49.99 -20.08
C ASP A 69 -21.41 49.42 -21.50
N ALA A 70 -21.34 50.29 -22.49
CA ALA A 70 -21.00 49.95 -23.85
C ALA A 70 -19.91 50.91 -24.37
N PHE A 71 -19.12 50.44 -25.32
CA PHE A 71 -17.94 51.14 -25.78
C PHE A 71 -17.99 51.40 -27.29
N CYS A 72 -17.61 52.59 -27.71
CA CYS A 72 -17.42 52.91 -29.12
C CYS A 72 -16.37 51.98 -29.75
N VAL A 73 -16.72 51.32 -30.86
CA VAL A 73 -15.84 50.38 -31.60
C VAL A 73 -15.33 50.91 -32.95
N ASP A 74 -15.52 52.21 -33.21
CA ASP A 74 -14.97 52.95 -34.36
C ASP A 74 -14.73 54.41 -33.92
N ILE A 75 -13.48 54.79 -33.68
CA ILE A 75 -13.17 56.16 -33.23
C ILE A 75 -13.47 57.25 -34.29
N ASN A 76 -13.82 56.87 -35.52
CA ASN A 76 -13.97 57.80 -36.63
C ASN A 76 -15.41 58.23 -36.90
N THR A 77 -16.40 57.64 -36.22
CA THR A 77 -17.82 57.95 -36.44
C THR A 77 -18.46 58.50 -35.15
N ASN A 78 -19.32 59.51 -35.30
CA ASN A 78 -20.01 60.12 -34.14
C ASN A 78 -21.18 59.24 -33.68
N PHE A 79 -21.33 59.11 -32.35
CA PHE A 79 -22.44 58.39 -31.75
C PHE A 79 -23.76 59.14 -31.89
N ARG A 80 -24.85 58.37 -32.02
CA ARG A 80 -26.23 58.84 -32.04
C ARG A 80 -27.09 57.92 -31.18
N ASN A 81 -27.83 58.50 -30.24
CA ASN A 81 -28.83 57.77 -29.46
C ASN A 81 -29.87 57.18 -30.42
N GLY A 82 -30.28 55.94 -30.17
CA GLY A 82 -31.22 55.27 -31.04
C GLY A 82 -31.22 53.76 -30.90
N TYR A 83 -32.13 53.13 -31.65
CA TYR A 83 -32.21 51.68 -31.74
C TYR A 83 -31.11 51.13 -32.64
N LYS A 84 -30.39 50.11 -32.15
CA LYS A 84 -29.35 49.37 -32.87
C LYS A 84 -29.64 47.88 -32.87
N THR A 85 -29.27 47.19 -33.94
CA THR A 85 -29.35 45.73 -34.07
C THR A 85 -28.13 45.10 -33.41
N ARG A 86 -28.34 44.09 -32.55
CA ARG A 86 -27.27 43.35 -31.87
C ARG A 86 -26.82 42.14 -32.69
N ALA A 87 -25.52 42.00 -32.86
CA ALA A 87 -24.87 40.79 -33.38
C ALA A 87 -23.79 40.30 -32.40
N ASP A 88 -23.47 39.02 -32.46
CA ASP A 88 -22.30 38.48 -31.76
C ASP A 88 -21.02 39.12 -32.34
N ALA A 89 -20.07 39.51 -31.50
CA ALA A 89 -18.84 40.16 -31.96
C ALA A 89 -18.03 39.27 -32.91
N SER A 90 -18.14 37.95 -32.81
CA SER A 90 -17.50 37.00 -33.72
C SER A 90 -17.96 37.11 -35.18
N THR A 91 -19.08 37.80 -35.44
CA THR A 91 -19.53 38.10 -36.80
C THR A 91 -18.66 39.15 -37.51
N ARG A 92 -17.88 39.93 -36.76
CA ARG A 92 -17.07 41.05 -37.27
C ARG A 92 -15.61 41.03 -36.82
N MET A 93 -15.31 40.34 -35.74
CA MET A 93 -13.99 40.30 -35.12
C MET A 93 -13.53 38.86 -34.92
N SER A 94 -12.23 38.61 -35.04
CA SER A 94 -11.64 37.33 -34.66
C SER A 94 -11.68 37.14 -33.14
N TYR A 95 -11.59 35.89 -32.67
CA TYR A 95 -11.50 35.62 -31.23
C TYR A 95 -10.29 36.30 -30.58
N ASP A 96 -9.16 36.38 -31.29
CA ASP A 96 -7.97 37.09 -30.81
C ASP A 96 -8.23 38.59 -30.64
N GLN A 97 -8.98 39.22 -31.54
CA GLN A 97 -9.39 40.63 -31.39
C GLN A 97 -10.35 40.82 -30.22
N ILE A 98 -11.35 39.94 -30.09
CA ILE A 98 -12.35 40.00 -29.00
C ILE A 98 -11.68 39.80 -27.65
N SER A 99 -10.83 38.77 -27.52
CA SER A 99 -10.12 38.46 -26.27
C SER A 99 -9.16 39.56 -25.86
N ASP A 100 -8.44 40.18 -26.81
CA ASP A 100 -7.53 41.28 -26.53
C ASP A 100 -8.26 42.52 -25.96
N VAL A 101 -9.42 42.86 -26.55
CA VAL A 101 -10.28 43.95 -26.02
C VAL A 101 -10.89 43.57 -24.67
N ALA A 102 -11.50 42.39 -24.57
CA ALA A 102 -12.18 41.94 -23.36
C ALA A 102 -11.23 41.81 -22.15
N LEU A 103 -10.04 41.24 -22.35
CA LEU A 103 -9.02 41.12 -21.31
C LEU A 103 -8.46 42.50 -20.93
N SER A 104 -8.34 43.44 -21.88
CA SER A 104 -7.92 44.80 -21.57
C SER A 104 -8.93 45.53 -20.68
N ILE A 105 -10.23 45.36 -20.95
CA ILE A 105 -11.29 45.90 -20.08
C ILE A 105 -11.26 45.21 -18.70
N GLU A 106 -11.07 43.90 -18.67
CA GLU A 106 -11.00 43.13 -17.43
C GLU A 106 -9.80 43.53 -16.57
N TYR A 107 -8.66 43.84 -17.18
CA TYR A 107 -7.54 44.43 -16.46
C TYR A 107 -7.94 45.75 -15.78
N VAL A 108 -8.65 46.65 -16.49
CA VAL A 108 -9.13 47.90 -15.89
C VAL A 108 -10.08 47.61 -14.72
N ASN A 109 -10.96 46.61 -14.83
CA ASN A 109 -11.83 46.18 -13.72
C ASN A 109 -11.04 45.70 -12.48
N GLN A 110 -9.93 45.00 -12.68
CA GLN A 110 -9.07 44.53 -11.59
C GLN A 110 -8.21 45.66 -11.01
N TYR A 111 -7.68 46.53 -11.88
CA TYR A 111 -6.87 47.68 -11.49
C TYR A 111 -7.61 48.60 -10.52
N VAL A 112 -8.89 48.89 -10.78
CA VAL A 112 -9.69 49.80 -9.94
C VAL A 112 -10.09 49.19 -8.59
N GLN A 113 -9.99 47.88 -8.42
CA GLN A 113 -10.21 47.22 -7.12
C GLN A 113 -9.04 47.46 -6.15
N SER A 114 -7.82 47.61 -6.67
CA SER A 114 -6.61 47.85 -5.88
C SER A 114 -6.17 49.31 -5.83
N HIS A 115 -6.79 50.20 -6.63
CA HIS A 115 -6.46 51.63 -6.71
C HIS A 115 -7.66 52.51 -6.39
N SER A 116 -7.67 53.09 -5.18
CA SER A 116 -8.66 54.10 -4.77
C SER A 116 -8.36 55.47 -5.41
N GLY A 117 -9.40 56.19 -5.84
CA GLY A 117 -9.26 57.59 -6.31
C GLY A 117 -9.75 57.87 -7.74
N LEU A 118 -10.19 56.84 -8.47
CA LEU A 118 -10.84 57.00 -9.77
C LEU A 118 -12.37 57.08 -9.61
N SER A 119 -13.00 58.08 -10.25
CA SER A 119 -14.45 58.19 -10.33
C SER A 119 -15.02 57.18 -11.35
N SER A 120 -16.33 56.91 -11.32
CA SER A 120 -16.97 56.08 -12.35
C SER A 120 -16.74 56.61 -13.77
N GLN A 121 -16.66 57.93 -13.93
CA GLN A 121 -16.36 58.59 -15.20
C GLN A 121 -14.92 58.31 -15.65
N HIS A 122 -13.93 58.39 -14.73
CA HIS A 122 -12.55 58.05 -15.04
C HIS A 122 -12.41 56.58 -15.45
N ILE A 123 -13.10 55.67 -14.75
CA ILE A 123 -13.08 54.23 -15.05
C ILE A 123 -13.65 53.98 -16.45
N TYR A 124 -14.78 54.61 -16.79
CA TYR A 124 -15.36 54.49 -18.12
C TYR A 124 -14.43 55.02 -19.21
N LEU A 125 -13.84 56.21 -19.03
CA LEU A 125 -12.87 56.80 -19.97
C LEU A 125 -11.67 55.88 -20.21
N LEU A 126 -11.10 55.30 -19.15
CA LEU A 126 -9.99 54.35 -19.27
C LEU A 126 -10.41 53.12 -20.08
N LYS A 127 -11.58 52.54 -19.79
CA LYS A 127 -12.13 51.39 -20.54
C LYS A 127 -12.35 51.73 -22.01
N GLN A 128 -12.94 52.89 -22.29
CA GLN A 128 -13.18 53.34 -23.66
C GLN A 128 -11.86 53.58 -24.43
N CYS A 129 -10.87 54.19 -23.77
CA CYS A 129 -9.55 54.40 -24.37
C CYS A 129 -8.83 53.07 -24.66
N VAL A 130 -8.84 52.09 -23.74
CA VAL A 130 -8.23 50.78 -24.04
C VAL A 130 -8.93 50.09 -25.21
N VAL A 131 -10.25 50.16 -25.32
CA VAL A 131 -10.99 49.60 -26.47
C VAL A 131 -10.47 50.18 -27.77
N TRP A 132 -10.35 51.51 -27.88
CA TRP A 132 -9.83 52.12 -29.10
C TRP A 132 -8.35 51.86 -29.34
N GLN A 133 -7.50 51.86 -28.30
CA GLN A 133 -6.09 51.51 -28.49
C GLN A 133 -5.94 50.09 -29.04
N ARG A 134 -6.69 49.12 -28.50
CA ARG A 134 -6.67 47.72 -28.98
C ARG A 134 -7.22 47.62 -30.40
N LEU A 135 -8.38 48.21 -30.66
CA LEU A 135 -9.00 48.16 -31.98
C LEU A 135 -8.18 48.91 -33.04
N SER A 136 -7.52 50.02 -32.69
CA SER A 136 -6.62 50.75 -33.58
C SER A 136 -5.48 49.87 -34.08
N VAL A 137 -4.87 49.07 -33.19
CA VAL A 137 -3.82 48.10 -33.55
C VAL A 137 -4.35 47.04 -34.51
N HIS A 138 -5.57 46.53 -34.27
CA HIS A 138 -6.17 45.46 -35.08
C HIS A 138 -6.74 45.93 -36.43
N LEU A 139 -7.23 47.16 -36.49
CA LEU A 139 -7.96 47.72 -37.64
C LEU A 139 -7.14 48.79 -38.39
N GLY A 140 -5.95 49.11 -37.90
CA GLY A 140 -4.98 49.99 -38.56
C GLY A 140 -5.34 51.48 -38.53
N TRP A 141 -6.06 51.96 -37.51
CA TRP A 141 -6.52 53.35 -37.43
C TRP A 141 -5.40 54.38 -37.19
N GLN A 142 -4.18 53.93 -36.89
CA GLN A 142 -3.01 54.78 -36.64
C GLN A 142 -3.16 55.70 -35.41
N CYS A 143 -4.00 55.35 -34.43
CA CYS A 143 -4.20 56.10 -33.19
C CYS A 143 -4.09 55.19 -31.95
N ASP A 144 -3.04 54.39 -31.90
CA ASP A 144 -2.80 53.37 -30.86
C ASP A 144 -2.52 54.00 -29.47
N ASN A 145 -2.36 55.33 -29.42
CA ASN A 145 -2.05 56.10 -28.21
C ASN A 145 -3.23 56.98 -27.75
N VAL A 146 -4.44 56.76 -28.29
CA VAL A 146 -5.65 57.49 -27.85
C VAL A 146 -5.78 57.43 -26.33
N ARG A 147 -6.13 58.57 -25.72
CA ARG A 147 -6.09 58.75 -24.27
C ARG A 147 -7.14 59.75 -23.80
N ALA A 148 -7.49 59.72 -22.52
CA ALA A 148 -8.18 60.84 -21.89
C ALA A 148 -7.24 62.04 -21.81
N SER A 149 -7.78 63.26 -21.84
CA SER A 149 -6.99 64.47 -21.55
C SER A 149 -6.28 64.33 -20.20
N TYR A 150 -5.06 64.86 -20.10
CA TYR A 150 -4.30 64.82 -18.86
C TYR A 150 -4.91 65.64 -17.73
N ASP A 151 -5.81 66.58 -18.06
CA ASP A 151 -6.61 67.30 -17.07
C ASP A 151 -7.72 66.42 -16.47
N GLU A 152 -8.18 65.39 -17.19
CA GLU A 152 -9.19 64.44 -16.73
C GLU A 152 -8.54 63.28 -15.96
N ILE A 153 -7.49 62.68 -16.53
CA ILE A 153 -6.75 61.57 -15.91
C ILE A 153 -5.25 61.79 -16.06
N PRO A 154 -4.48 61.87 -14.95
CA PRO A 154 -3.03 62.06 -14.98
C PRO A 154 -2.31 61.06 -15.89
N LYS A 155 -1.30 61.55 -16.62
CA LYS A 155 -0.49 60.74 -17.55
C LYS A 155 0.03 59.44 -16.91
N ALA A 156 0.54 59.52 -15.68
CA ALA A 156 1.14 58.38 -15.00
C ALA A 156 0.14 57.22 -14.83
N ILE A 157 -1.11 57.53 -14.46
CA ILE A 157 -2.17 56.53 -14.30
C ILE A 157 -2.51 55.90 -15.66
N GLN A 158 -2.64 56.73 -16.70
CA GLN A 158 -2.96 56.24 -18.04
C GLN A 158 -1.85 55.33 -18.60
N ASP A 159 -0.58 55.75 -18.47
CA ASP A 159 0.57 54.95 -18.92
C ASP A 159 0.60 53.58 -18.23
N GLU A 160 0.37 53.54 -16.92
CA GLU A 160 0.30 52.31 -16.14
C GLU A 160 -0.86 51.41 -16.59
N VAL A 161 -2.06 51.97 -16.69
CA VAL A 161 -3.27 51.21 -17.05
C VAL A 161 -3.16 50.62 -18.45
N TYR A 162 -2.68 51.40 -19.42
CA TYR A 162 -2.62 50.96 -20.81
C TYR A 162 -1.50 49.94 -21.05
N ALA A 163 -0.33 50.14 -20.44
CA ALA A 163 0.75 49.16 -20.48
C ALA A 163 0.32 47.85 -19.77
N GLY A 164 -0.32 47.96 -18.62
CA GLY A 164 -0.83 46.84 -17.85
C GLY A 164 -1.93 46.05 -18.57
N ALA A 165 -2.88 46.73 -19.21
CA ALA A 165 -3.94 46.10 -19.99
C ALA A 165 -3.37 45.26 -21.15
N LYS A 166 -2.38 45.81 -21.87
CA LYS A 166 -1.68 45.10 -22.96
C LYS A 166 -0.92 43.88 -22.45
N ALA A 167 -0.19 44.02 -21.34
CA ALA A 167 0.55 42.91 -20.73
C ALA A 167 -0.41 41.82 -20.24
N PHE A 168 -1.46 42.20 -19.51
CA PHE A 168 -2.48 41.29 -18.98
C PHE A 168 -3.18 40.51 -20.08
N ALA A 169 -3.62 41.17 -21.16
CA ALA A 169 -4.24 40.50 -22.29
C ALA A 169 -3.32 39.47 -22.95
N SER A 170 -2.02 39.77 -23.06
CA SER A 170 -1.01 38.86 -23.60
C SER A 170 -0.75 37.66 -22.68
N GLU A 171 -0.60 37.90 -21.38
CA GLU A 171 -0.29 36.87 -20.37
C GLU A 171 -1.46 35.93 -20.08
N ASN A 172 -2.70 36.39 -20.28
CA ASN A 172 -3.92 35.65 -19.96
C ASN A 172 -4.61 35.02 -21.18
N LYS A 173 -3.92 34.96 -22.32
CA LYS A 173 -4.46 34.33 -23.54
C LYS A 173 -4.82 32.87 -23.26
N GLY A 174 -6.11 32.53 -23.46
CA GLY A 174 -6.64 31.18 -23.26
C GLY A 174 -7.01 30.82 -21.81
N ARG A 175 -6.77 31.71 -20.83
CA ARG A 175 -7.18 31.52 -19.42
C ARG A 175 -8.62 31.98 -19.14
N TYR A 176 -9.18 32.81 -20.02
CA TYR A 176 -10.52 33.36 -19.90
C TYR A 176 -11.41 32.93 -21.08
N GLU A 177 -12.69 32.72 -20.81
CA GLU A 177 -13.73 32.71 -21.82
C GLU A 177 -14.12 34.16 -22.14
N CYS A 178 -13.70 34.63 -23.31
CA CYS A 178 -13.96 35.98 -23.78
C CYS A 178 -15.08 36.00 -24.82
N GLY A 179 -15.90 37.06 -24.80
CA GLY A 179 -16.94 37.28 -25.78
C GLY A 179 -17.34 38.75 -25.87
N GLY A 180 -18.24 39.04 -26.80
CA GLY A 180 -18.77 40.38 -26.97
C GLY A 180 -20.01 40.44 -27.85
N TYR A 181 -20.71 41.57 -27.79
CA TYR A 181 -21.78 41.94 -28.71
C TYR A 181 -21.44 43.25 -29.40
N ILE A 182 -21.77 43.36 -30.68
CA ILE A 182 -21.68 44.60 -31.46
C ILE A 182 -23.10 45.07 -31.80
N TYR A 183 -23.35 46.34 -31.57
CA TYR A 183 -24.62 47.00 -31.83
C TYR A 183 -24.47 47.97 -32.99
N SER A 184 -25.18 47.71 -34.08
CA SER A 184 -25.09 48.48 -35.32
C SER A 184 -26.38 49.17 -35.69
N GLY A 185 -26.28 50.38 -36.22
CA GLY A 185 -27.42 51.20 -36.60
C GLY A 185 -26.99 52.60 -37.02
N GLU A 186 -27.81 53.60 -36.77
CA GLU A 186 -27.47 54.98 -37.13
C GLU A 186 -26.30 55.52 -36.28
N GLY A 187 -25.31 56.13 -36.95
CA GLY A 187 -24.10 56.65 -36.29
C GLY A 187 -23.14 55.54 -35.87
N GLN A 188 -22.32 55.83 -34.87
CA GLN A 188 -21.27 54.96 -34.35
C GLN A 188 -21.76 53.59 -33.87
N ASP A 189 -21.05 52.52 -34.22
CA ASP A 189 -21.27 51.19 -33.64
C ASP A 189 -20.72 51.13 -32.22
N ILE A 190 -21.38 50.39 -31.32
CA ILE A 190 -20.89 50.19 -29.95
C ILE A 190 -20.77 48.70 -29.62
N GLY A 191 -19.90 48.37 -28.68
CA GLY A 191 -19.59 47.01 -28.27
C GLY A 191 -19.67 46.82 -26.77
N GLN A 192 -20.17 45.66 -26.36
CA GLN A 192 -20.04 45.16 -24.98
C GLN A 192 -19.13 43.95 -25.03
N PHE A 193 -18.13 43.88 -24.15
CA PHE A 193 -17.15 42.80 -24.12
C PHE A 193 -17.01 42.28 -22.69
N TRP A 194 -16.78 40.98 -22.56
CA TRP A 194 -16.59 40.32 -21.27
C TRP A 194 -15.46 39.30 -21.33
N ALA A 195 -14.77 39.13 -20.21
CA ALA A 195 -13.81 38.06 -19.99
C ALA A 195 -14.14 37.36 -18.67
N LYS A 196 -14.41 36.06 -18.72
CA LYS A 196 -14.69 35.25 -17.52
C LYS A 196 -13.57 34.26 -17.31
N LEU A 197 -12.93 34.29 -16.13
CA LEU A 197 -11.86 33.33 -15.81
C LEU A 197 -12.38 31.89 -16.01
N ALA A 198 -11.65 31.10 -16.78
CA ALA A 198 -12.06 29.78 -17.23
C ALA A 198 -11.06 28.68 -16.83
N VAL A 199 -10.10 29.01 -15.96
CA VAL A 199 -9.08 28.10 -15.44
C VAL A 199 -9.12 28.04 -13.92
N GLY A 200 -8.73 26.89 -13.38
CA GLY A 200 -8.48 26.66 -11.97
C GLY A 200 -7.29 25.73 -11.80
N ASN A 201 -7.02 25.30 -10.58
CA ASN A 201 -5.85 24.47 -10.28
C ASN A 201 -6.26 23.08 -9.79
N ALA A 202 -5.54 22.06 -10.22
CA ALA A 202 -5.60 20.71 -9.69
C ALA A 202 -4.33 20.39 -8.89
N THR A 203 -4.47 19.70 -7.78
CA THR A 203 -3.36 19.15 -6.99
C THR A 203 -3.79 17.80 -6.40
N LEU A 204 -2.83 17.06 -5.87
CA LEU A 204 -3.04 15.73 -5.31
C LEU A 204 -2.37 15.63 -3.94
N LYS A 205 -3.01 14.86 -3.05
CA LYS A 205 -2.43 14.42 -1.79
C LYS A 205 -2.51 12.90 -1.68
N LYS A 206 -1.36 12.27 -1.49
CA LYS A 206 -1.19 10.82 -1.38
C LYS A 206 -0.97 10.42 0.08
N ALA A 207 -1.49 9.27 0.46
CA ALA A 207 -1.22 8.61 1.73
C ALA A 207 -1.01 7.09 1.54
N SER A 208 -0.55 6.41 2.59
CA SER A 208 -0.63 4.95 2.69
C SER A 208 -2.07 4.54 3.00
N SER A 209 -2.57 3.47 2.39
CA SER A 209 -3.83 2.85 2.81
C SER A 209 -3.71 2.08 4.12
N ASN A 210 -2.49 1.74 4.55
CA ASN A 210 -2.22 1.02 5.80
C ASN A 210 -0.93 1.50 6.48
N ALA A 211 -1.05 2.60 7.24
CA ALA A 211 0.07 3.21 7.96
C ALA A 211 0.73 2.27 8.98
N SER A 212 -0.01 1.30 9.53
CA SER A 212 0.55 0.34 10.52
C SER A 212 1.65 -0.58 9.94
N ILE A 213 1.73 -0.68 8.61
CA ILE A 213 2.75 -1.45 7.88
C ILE A 213 3.92 -0.56 7.46
N THR A 214 3.64 0.70 7.12
CA THR A 214 4.59 1.58 6.44
C THR A 214 5.28 2.58 7.37
N ASP A 215 4.65 2.94 8.49
CA ASP A 215 5.21 3.91 9.43
C ASP A 215 6.49 3.36 10.07
N GLY A 216 7.57 4.16 10.02
CA GLY A 216 8.88 3.78 10.55
C GLY A 216 9.64 2.77 9.70
N ASN A 217 9.17 2.46 8.48
CA ASN A 217 9.86 1.56 7.56
C ASN A 217 10.27 2.30 6.27
N GLU A 218 11.56 2.59 6.15
CA GLU A 218 12.14 3.35 5.02
C GLU A 218 12.03 2.65 3.68
N LEU A 219 11.67 1.36 3.66
CA LEU A 219 11.39 0.61 2.43
C LEU A 219 10.05 1.01 1.79
N TYR A 220 9.23 1.79 2.49
CA TYR A 220 8.01 2.41 1.96
C TYR A 220 8.19 3.92 1.89
N SER A 221 7.93 4.49 0.72
CA SER A 221 7.95 5.94 0.52
C SER A 221 6.69 6.39 -0.19
N ILE A 222 6.16 7.56 0.18
CA ILE A 222 5.10 8.23 -0.59
C ILE A 222 5.67 9.26 -1.57
N VAL A 223 6.99 9.46 -1.59
CA VAL A 223 7.71 10.41 -2.45
C VAL A 223 7.89 9.83 -3.86
N GLY A 224 7.76 10.69 -4.86
CA GLY A 224 8.11 10.34 -6.23
C GLY A 224 7.05 9.52 -6.97
N ALA A 225 5.87 9.34 -6.37
CA ALA A 225 4.72 8.82 -7.10
C ALA A 225 4.35 9.81 -8.19
N THR A 226 4.12 9.32 -9.42
CA THR A 226 3.80 10.20 -10.56
C THR A 226 2.39 9.96 -11.04
N TYR A 227 1.67 11.05 -11.29
CA TYR A 227 0.28 11.03 -11.75
C TYR A 227 0.12 11.86 -13.01
N GLY A 228 -0.50 11.31 -14.04
CA GLY A 228 -0.89 12.05 -15.22
C GLY A 228 -2.23 12.74 -14.99
N VAL A 229 -2.31 14.03 -15.36
CA VAL A 229 -3.58 14.78 -15.40
C VAL A 229 -4.04 14.87 -16.85
N TYR A 230 -5.29 14.50 -17.13
CA TYR A 230 -5.83 14.32 -18.48
C TYR A 230 -7.13 15.12 -18.67
N SER A 231 -7.32 15.61 -19.90
CA SER A 231 -8.57 16.28 -20.30
C SER A 231 -9.69 15.31 -20.68
N ASP A 232 -9.38 14.02 -20.84
CA ASP A 232 -10.32 13.00 -21.29
C ASP A 232 -10.26 11.74 -20.42
N LYS A 233 -11.39 11.06 -20.29
CA LYS A 233 -11.54 9.85 -19.46
C LYS A 233 -10.67 8.68 -19.94
N GLY A 234 -10.31 8.66 -21.22
CA GLY A 234 -9.45 7.63 -21.81
C GLY A 234 -7.97 7.81 -21.48
N CYS A 235 -7.60 8.89 -20.79
CA CYS A 235 -6.21 9.25 -20.49
C CYS A 235 -5.32 9.33 -21.75
N THR A 236 -5.85 9.91 -22.84
CA THR A 236 -5.11 10.03 -24.12
C THR A 236 -4.54 11.42 -24.35
N LYS A 237 -5.07 12.45 -23.68
CA LYS A 237 -4.66 13.86 -23.81
C LYS A 237 -4.15 14.38 -22.47
N GLN A 238 -2.89 14.08 -22.19
CA GLN A 238 -2.22 14.51 -20.97
C GLN A 238 -1.98 16.02 -20.97
N LEU A 239 -2.34 16.67 -19.86
CA LEU A 239 -2.18 18.09 -19.60
C LEU A 239 -0.89 18.36 -18.82
N ALA A 240 -0.59 17.51 -17.84
CA ALA A 240 0.59 17.62 -16.98
C ALA A 240 0.91 16.30 -16.27
N THR A 241 2.01 16.30 -15.53
CA THR A 241 2.38 15.27 -14.58
C THR A 241 2.55 15.90 -13.20
N LEU A 242 1.91 15.32 -12.19
CA LEU A 242 2.11 15.66 -10.79
C LEU A 242 3.07 14.64 -10.16
N THR A 243 3.94 15.09 -9.26
CA THR A 243 4.88 14.24 -8.52
C THR A 243 4.75 14.51 -7.04
N THR A 244 4.68 13.47 -6.21
CA THR A 244 4.51 13.62 -4.77
C THR A 244 5.81 13.95 -4.04
N ASP A 245 5.72 14.85 -3.07
CA ASP A 245 6.78 15.24 -2.16
C ASP A 245 6.84 14.36 -0.90
N ASN A 246 7.72 14.70 0.06
CA ASN A 246 7.91 14.02 1.34
C ASN A 246 6.66 13.99 2.25
N SER A 247 5.70 14.87 1.99
CA SER A 247 4.42 14.93 2.71
C SER A 247 3.26 14.33 1.89
N GLY A 248 3.57 13.74 0.73
CA GLY A 248 2.59 13.19 -0.21
C GLY A 248 1.82 14.25 -0.98
N ASN A 249 2.17 15.54 -0.88
CA ASN A 249 1.52 16.59 -1.64
C ASN A 249 2.18 16.73 -3.02
N THR A 250 1.49 17.36 -3.96
CA THR A 250 2.06 17.75 -5.24
C THR A 250 1.97 19.25 -5.42
N ASP A 251 2.75 19.79 -6.35
CA ASP A 251 2.50 21.13 -6.88
C ASP A 251 1.08 21.22 -7.50
N THR A 252 0.65 22.45 -7.75
CA THR A 252 -0.59 22.72 -8.47
C THR A 252 -0.34 22.80 -9.98
N VAL A 253 -1.25 22.24 -10.77
CA VAL A 253 -1.30 22.45 -12.22
C VAL A 253 -2.54 23.25 -12.59
N GLU A 254 -2.36 24.31 -13.38
CA GLU A 254 -3.47 25.07 -13.96
C GLU A 254 -4.13 24.28 -15.10
N VAL A 255 -5.45 24.15 -15.05
CA VAL A 255 -6.27 23.46 -16.04
C VAL A 255 -7.52 24.27 -16.34
N LYS A 256 -8.13 24.03 -17.52
CA LYS A 256 -9.46 24.57 -17.80
C LYS A 256 -10.47 24.05 -16.76
N ALA A 257 -11.30 24.95 -16.25
CA ALA A 257 -12.34 24.61 -15.29
C ALA A 257 -13.30 23.57 -15.89
N GLY A 258 -13.71 22.61 -15.06
CA GLY A 258 -14.47 21.43 -15.44
C GLY A 258 -13.83 20.15 -14.91
N THR A 259 -14.24 19.01 -15.47
CA THR A 259 -13.74 17.70 -15.05
C THR A 259 -12.41 17.37 -15.72
N VAL A 260 -11.40 17.08 -14.92
CA VAL A 260 -10.16 16.42 -15.35
C VAL A 260 -10.09 14.99 -14.82
N TYR A 261 -9.23 14.18 -15.41
CA TYR A 261 -9.01 12.79 -15.03
C TYR A 261 -7.57 12.59 -14.57
N ILE A 262 -7.36 11.90 -13.46
CA ILE A 262 -6.05 11.70 -12.86
C ILE A 262 -5.80 10.20 -12.72
N LYS A 263 -4.63 9.74 -13.17
CA LYS A 263 -4.24 8.33 -13.14
C LYS A 263 -2.81 8.21 -12.66
N GLU A 264 -2.54 7.27 -11.76
CA GLU A 264 -1.16 6.97 -11.37
C GLU A 264 -0.40 6.33 -12.54
N LEU A 265 0.82 6.82 -12.77
CA LEU A 265 1.73 6.34 -13.82
C LEU A 265 2.81 5.45 -13.23
N SER A 266 3.29 5.79 -12.04
CA SER A 266 4.24 5.01 -11.26
C SER A 266 3.94 5.18 -9.78
N ALA A 267 3.81 4.06 -9.08
CA ALA A 267 3.81 4.02 -7.62
C ALA A 267 5.19 4.40 -7.09
N PRO A 268 5.25 4.90 -5.84
CA PRO A 268 6.52 5.08 -5.15
C PRO A 268 6.99 3.75 -4.54
N ALA A 269 8.22 3.74 -4.01
CA ALA A 269 8.85 2.54 -3.45
C ALA A 269 7.98 1.86 -2.38
N GLY A 270 7.83 0.53 -2.48
CA GLY A 270 7.07 -0.28 -1.54
C GLY A 270 5.55 -0.29 -1.74
N TYR A 271 5.00 0.40 -2.75
CA TYR A 271 3.55 0.46 -2.99
C TYR A 271 3.15 -0.14 -4.33
N LYS A 272 1.96 -0.75 -4.36
CA LYS A 272 1.35 -1.25 -5.60
C LYS A 272 0.79 -0.08 -6.40
N VAL A 273 1.01 -0.08 -7.71
CA VAL A 273 0.42 0.91 -8.62
C VAL A 273 -1.10 0.86 -8.56
N ASP A 274 -1.73 1.99 -8.28
CA ASP A 274 -3.16 2.15 -8.37
C ASP A 274 -3.59 2.41 -9.83
N SER A 275 -4.19 1.40 -10.45
CA SER A 275 -4.68 1.48 -11.82
C SER A 275 -5.97 2.32 -12.00
N THR A 276 -6.55 2.81 -10.90
CA THR A 276 -7.80 3.58 -10.91
C THR A 276 -7.64 4.92 -11.64
N VAL A 277 -8.64 5.27 -12.48
CA VAL A 277 -8.76 6.59 -13.08
C VAL A 277 -9.74 7.42 -12.27
N TYR A 278 -9.22 8.43 -11.58
CA TYR A 278 -9.99 9.35 -10.76
C TYR A 278 -10.54 10.51 -11.60
N SER A 279 -11.72 11.02 -11.26
CA SER A 279 -12.23 12.28 -11.80
C SER A 279 -12.16 13.38 -10.75
N LEU A 280 -11.69 14.56 -11.13
CA LEU A 280 -11.63 15.74 -10.27
C LEU A 280 -12.35 16.90 -10.96
N ASN A 281 -13.32 17.52 -10.28
CA ASN A 281 -13.99 18.72 -10.78
C ASN A 281 -13.24 19.97 -10.30
N VAL A 282 -12.76 20.79 -11.25
CA VAL A 282 -12.00 22.01 -10.99
C VAL A 282 -12.87 23.22 -11.28
N GLU A 283 -13.05 24.09 -10.29
CA GLU A 283 -13.78 25.35 -10.46
C GLU A 283 -12.83 26.49 -10.84
N ALA A 284 -13.32 27.45 -11.63
CA ALA A 284 -12.53 28.60 -12.03
C ALA A 284 -12.04 29.41 -10.82
N GLY A 285 -10.76 29.78 -10.82
CA GLY A 285 -10.12 30.57 -9.76
C GLY A 285 -9.89 29.81 -8.44
N LYS A 286 -10.20 28.51 -8.37
CA LYS A 286 -10.02 27.69 -7.16
C LYS A 286 -9.00 26.58 -7.38
N THR A 287 -8.49 26.04 -6.27
CA THR A 287 -7.67 24.82 -6.26
C THR A 287 -8.52 23.64 -5.78
N ALA A 288 -8.58 22.59 -6.58
CA ALA A 288 -9.19 21.31 -6.21
C ALA A 288 -8.10 20.29 -5.86
N THR A 289 -8.28 19.58 -4.75
CA THR A 289 -7.34 18.56 -4.27
C THR A 289 -7.96 17.17 -4.37
N LEU A 290 -7.29 16.26 -5.07
CA LEU A 290 -7.63 14.84 -5.05
C LEU A 290 -6.86 14.15 -3.91
N ASN A 291 -7.57 13.46 -3.01
CA ASN A 291 -6.93 12.62 -2.00
C ASN A 291 -6.95 11.17 -2.49
N VAL A 292 -5.78 10.52 -2.50
CA VAL A 292 -5.59 9.13 -2.92
C VAL A 292 -4.74 8.36 -1.92
N SER A 293 -4.80 7.04 -1.98
CA SER A 293 -3.97 6.18 -1.14
C SER A 293 -3.53 4.94 -1.89
N ASP A 294 -2.29 4.52 -1.68
CA ASP A 294 -1.79 3.26 -2.25
C ASP A 294 -1.76 2.14 -1.23
N THR A 295 -1.87 0.93 -1.76
CA THR A 295 -1.76 -0.29 -0.98
C THR A 295 -0.30 -0.71 -0.86
N PRO A 296 0.23 -0.87 0.37
CA PRO A 296 1.58 -1.37 0.58
C PRO A 296 1.78 -2.77 -0.05
N LYS A 297 2.98 -3.00 -0.58
CA LYS A 297 3.44 -4.33 -0.96
C LYS A 297 3.77 -5.12 0.31
N VAL A 298 3.18 -6.28 0.45
CA VAL A 298 3.35 -7.20 1.58
C VAL A 298 3.32 -8.62 1.06
N THR A 299 3.95 -9.55 1.77
CA THR A 299 3.84 -10.97 1.47
C THR A 299 2.89 -11.66 2.43
N ASN A 300 2.05 -12.55 1.90
CA ASN A 300 1.26 -13.49 2.69
C ASN A 300 1.89 -14.90 2.69
N THR A 301 3.03 -15.07 2.03
CA THR A 301 3.85 -16.28 2.13
C THR A 301 4.61 -16.21 3.45
N LEU A 302 4.08 -16.88 4.46
CA LEU A 302 4.69 -16.97 5.78
C LEU A 302 5.55 -18.23 5.89
N ILE A 303 6.52 -18.19 6.81
CA ILE A 303 7.36 -19.35 7.13
C ILE A 303 6.57 -20.32 7.99
N GLU A 304 6.69 -21.59 7.65
CA GLU A 304 6.15 -22.74 8.36
C GLU A 304 7.29 -23.62 8.86
N LEU A 305 7.25 -23.95 10.14
CA LEU A 305 8.24 -24.79 10.81
C LEU A 305 7.61 -26.13 11.16
N PHE A 306 8.29 -27.23 10.81
CA PHE A 306 7.92 -28.60 11.15
C PHE A 306 8.94 -29.15 12.15
N LYS A 307 8.51 -29.44 13.37
CA LYS A 307 9.36 -30.02 14.40
C LYS A 307 9.49 -31.53 14.19
N ILE A 308 10.72 -32.01 14.16
CA ILE A 308 11.04 -33.44 13.99
C ILE A 308 12.08 -33.90 15.00
N ASP A 309 12.15 -35.21 15.19
CA ASP A 309 13.21 -35.87 15.93
C ASP A 309 14.48 -35.98 15.08
N MET A 310 15.63 -35.53 15.61
CA MET A 310 16.88 -35.47 14.85
C MET A 310 17.49 -36.84 14.55
N GLU A 311 17.27 -37.85 15.38
CA GLU A 311 17.96 -39.12 15.19
C GLU A 311 17.21 -40.03 14.21
N THR A 312 15.89 -40.02 14.31
CA THR A 312 15.00 -40.77 13.43
C THR A 312 14.65 -40.01 12.16
N GLN A 313 14.83 -38.68 12.13
CA GLN A 313 14.45 -37.77 11.05
C GLN A 313 12.96 -37.88 10.70
N LYS A 314 12.11 -38.03 11.72
CA LYS A 314 10.66 -38.21 11.59
C LYS A 314 9.89 -37.21 12.44
N ASP A 315 8.66 -36.97 12.04
CA ASP A 315 7.61 -36.22 12.73
C ASP A 315 6.98 -36.97 13.91
N ALA A 316 7.68 -37.97 14.45
CA ALA A 316 7.26 -38.72 15.63
C ALA A 316 8.30 -38.53 16.75
N PRO A 317 7.87 -38.18 17.98
CA PRO A 317 8.78 -38.13 19.12
C PRO A 317 9.31 -39.52 19.47
N GLN A 318 10.46 -39.57 20.13
CA GLN A 318 11.00 -40.79 20.71
C GLN A 318 10.55 -40.98 22.16
N GLY A 319 10.17 -42.21 22.50
CA GLY A 319 9.79 -42.57 23.86
C GLY A 319 8.59 -41.76 24.39
N ASP A 320 8.73 -41.22 25.60
CA ASP A 320 7.72 -40.35 26.22
C ASP A 320 8.00 -38.85 25.97
N ALA A 321 8.92 -38.52 25.05
CA ALA A 321 9.18 -37.13 24.67
C ALA A 321 8.01 -36.54 23.85
N SER A 322 8.04 -35.22 23.66
CA SER A 322 7.05 -34.50 22.86
C SER A 322 7.74 -33.64 21.80
N LEU A 323 7.09 -33.46 20.66
CA LEU A 323 7.46 -32.44 19.66
C LEU A 323 6.55 -31.20 19.75
N GLU A 324 5.56 -31.19 20.65
CA GLU A 324 4.73 -30.03 20.98
C GLU A 324 5.42 -29.11 21.99
N GLY A 325 5.09 -27.81 21.94
CA GLY A 325 5.54 -26.85 22.93
C GLY A 325 6.97 -26.34 22.77
N ALA A 326 7.65 -26.72 21.68
CA ALA A 326 8.91 -26.08 21.27
C ALA A 326 8.63 -24.61 20.96
N GLU A 327 9.38 -23.66 21.52
CA GLU A 327 9.13 -22.22 21.35
C GLU A 327 10.16 -21.56 20.44
N PHE A 328 9.66 -20.83 19.44
CA PHE A 328 10.43 -20.10 18.45
C PHE A 328 10.29 -18.60 18.66
N THR A 329 11.41 -17.90 18.76
CA THR A 329 11.43 -16.44 18.81
C THR A 329 11.66 -15.88 17.42
N TRP A 330 10.71 -15.07 16.98
CA TRP A 330 10.70 -14.38 15.69
C TRP A 330 10.95 -12.90 15.91
N LYS A 331 11.82 -12.31 15.09
CA LYS A 331 12.07 -10.87 15.13
C LYS A 331 11.97 -10.28 13.73
N PHE A 332 11.17 -9.24 13.58
CA PHE A 332 11.05 -8.48 12.35
C PHE A 332 11.76 -7.13 12.48
N TYR A 333 12.45 -6.73 11.42
CA TYR A 333 13.18 -5.48 11.33
C TYR A 333 12.73 -4.72 10.07
N ALA A 334 12.32 -3.48 10.27
CA ALA A 334 11.98 -2.55 9.20
C ALA A 334 13.26 -2.08 8.47
N GLY A 335 13.66 -2.85 7.46
CA GLY A 335 14.88 -2.62 6.68
C GLY A 335 15.47 -3.93 6.18
N HIS A 336 16.36 -3.85 5.18
CA HIS A 336 17.10 -5.01 4.68
C HIS A 336 18.46 -5.10 5.38
N TYR A 337 18.62 -6.13 6.21
CA TYR A 337 19.80 -6.36 7.03
C TYR A 337 20.38 -7.75 6.78
N THR A 338 21.68 -7.88 6.99
CA THR A 338 22.42 -9.14 7.06
C THR A 338 22.75 -9.46 8.52
N ALA A 339 23.31 -10.64 8.78
CA ALA A 339 23.73 -11.01 10.13
C ALA A 339 24.75 -10.02 10.72
N ASP A 340 25.60 -9.40 9.88
CA ASP A 340 26.68 -8.50 10.32
C ASP A 340 26.18 -7.10 10.73
N ASN A 341 25.02 -6.67 10.23
CA ASN A 341 24.50 -5.32 10.45
C ASN A 341 23.08 -5.29 11.04
N LEU A 342 22.61 -6.43 11.55
CA LEU A 342 21.30 -6.55 12.17
C LEU A 342 21.21 -5.64 13.42
N PRO A 343 20.20 -4.76 13.52
CA PRO A 343 20.00 -3.94 14.70
C PRO A 343 19.77 -4.79 15.95
N SER A 344 20.16 -4.30 17.13
CA SER A 344 19.91 -5.00 18.40
C SER A 344 18.43 -5.04 18.77
N GLU A 345 17.71 -3.96 18.46
CA GLU A 345 16.29 -3.80 18.75
C GLU A 345 15.44 -4.11 17.52
N PRO A 346 14.58 -5.13 17.57
CA PRO A 346 13.65 -5.43 16.48
C PRO A 346 12.46 -4.48 16.45
N THR A 347 11.87 -4.32 15.28
CA THR A 347 10.61 -3.56 15.11
C THR A 347 9.42 -4.29 15.73
N LYS A 348 9.39 -5.62 15.61
CA LYS A 348 8.41 -6.48 16.29
C LYS A 348 9.04 -7.80 16.70
N THR A 349 8.57 -8.35 17.81
CA THR A 349 8.96 -9.68 18.31
C THR A 349 7.74 -10.54 18.57
N TRP A 350 7.83 -11.82 18.20
CA TRP A 350 6.82 -12.82 18.49
C TRP A 350 7.46 -14.07 19.06
N VAL A 351 6.75 -14.76 19.95
CA VAL A 351 7.09 -16.13 20.34
C VAL A 351 5.94 -17.02 19.91
N THR A 352 6.25 -18.05 19.14
CA THR A 352 5.28 -19.09 18.75
C THR A 352 5.70 -20.43 19.33
N LYS A 353 4.77 -21.37 19.43
CA LYS A 353 5.05 -22.76 19.84
C LYS A 353 4.62 -23.77 18.79
N THR A 354 5.17 -24.97 18.86
CA THR A 354 4.66 -26.10 18.07
C THR A 354 3.37 -26.65 18.68
N ILE A 355 2.43 -27.00 17.80
CA ILE A 355 1.21 -27.72 18.14
C ILE A 355 1.06 -28.92 17.20
N ALA A 356 0.38 -29.96 17.66
CA ALA A 356 0.01 -31.08 16.79
C ALA A 356 -1.13 -30.69 15.85
N GLU A 357 -0.90 -30.90 14.56
CA GLU A 357 -1.90 -30.84 13.51
C GLU A 357 -2.06 -32.20 12.87
N LYS A 358 -3.30 -32.51 12.49
CA LYS A 358 -3.63 -33.79 11.88
C LYS A 358 -4.03 -33.56 10.43
N ASP A 359 -3.26 -34.16 9.54
CA ASP A 359 -3.53 -34.14 8.11
C ASP A 359 -4.71 -35.05 7.75
N SER A 360 -5.20 -34.89 6.51
CA SER A 360 -6.37 -35.62 6.00
C SER A 360 -6.24 -37.15 6.01
N ASP A 361 -5.01 -37.68 5.96
CA ASP A 361 -4.69 -39.10 6.03
C ASP A 361 -4.55 -39.62 7.48
N GLY A 362 -4.57 -38.71 8.44
CA GLY A 362 -4.44 -38.96 9.86
C GLY A 362 -3.02 -38.89 10.40
N THR A 363 -2.03 -38.55 9.56
CA THR A 363 -0.66 -38.25 9.98
C THR A 363 -0.65 -37.01 10.86
N ILE A 364 0.17 -37.02 11.92
CA ILE A 364 0.31 -35.90 12.84
C ILE A 364 1.61 -35.17 12.52
N HIS A 365 1.53 -33.86 12.35
CA HIS A 365 2.67 -32.97 12.19
C HIS A 365 2.72 -31.98 13.34
N TYR A 366 3.93 -31.66 13.80
CA TYR A 366 4.14 -30.70 14.86
C TYR A 366 4.63 -29.39 14.25
N VAL A 367 3.74 -28.40 14.18
CA VAL A 367 3.98 -27.22 13.34
C VAL A 367 3.89 -25.91 14.13
N SER A 368 4.65 -24.91 13.67
CA SER A 368 4.56 -23.55 14.17
C SER A 368 4.54 -22.55 13.02
N ARG A 369 3.66 -21.55 13.11
CA ARG A 369 3.47 -20.49 12.10
C ARG A 369 3.26 -19.12 12.77
N LEU A 370 3.47 -18.03 12.04
CA LEU A 370 3.15 -16.67 12.48
C LEU A 370 1.63 -16.38 12.47
N SER A 371 0.88 -17.07 13.34
CA SER A 371 -0.56 -16.86 13.55
C SER A 371 -0.92 -16.91 15.03
N ASP A 372 -2.12 -16.40 15.38
CA ASP A 372 -2.58 -16.34 16.78
C ASP A 372 -2.73 -17.73 17.43
N GLU A 373 -2.93 -18.78 16.64
CA GLU A 373 -3.09 -20.16 17.14
C GLU A 373 -1.80 -20.71 17.76
N TYR A 374 -0.64 -20.38 17.18
CA TYR A 374 0.68 -20.80 17.67
C TYR A 374 1.28 -19.78 18.63
N LYS A 375 0.72 -18.57 18.72
CA LYS A 375 1.34 -17.46 19.44
C LYS A 375 1.32 -17.70 20.96
N VAL A 376 2.49 -17.63 21.57
CA VAL A 376 2.70 -17.65 23.02
C VAL A 376 2.71 -16.24 23.58
N SER A 377 3.47 -15.33 22.94
CA SER A 377 3.60 -13.93 23.37
C SER A 377 4.11 -13.01 22.24
N GLY A 378 4.22 -11.71 22.52
CA GLY A 378 4.78 -10.71 21.60
C GLY A 378 3.74 -9.79 20.94
N ASP A 379 4.18 -9.02 19.96
CA ASP A 379 3.42 -7.95 19.31
C ASP A 379 2.22 -8.44 18.51
N SER A 380 1.28 -7.54 18.19
CA SER A 380 0.26 -7.85 17.16
C SER A 380 0.92 -8.12 15.81
N PHE A 381 0.37 -9.10 15.06
CA PHE A 381 0.80 -9.37 13.70
C PHE A 381 0.46 -8.21 12.77
N TYR A 382 1.25 -8.02 11.72
CA TYR A 382 0.86 -7.16 10.61
C TYR A 382 -0.32 -7.81 9.88
N THR A 383 -1.31 -7.00 9.54
CA THR A 383 -2.49 -7.47 8.82
C THR A 383 -2.80 -6.58 7.64
N GLN A 384 -3.20 -7.20 6.54
CA GLN A 384 -3.71 -6.53 5.34
C GLN A 384 -4.83 -7.40 4.76
N ASP A 385 -5.96 -6.78 4.42
CA ASP A 385 -7.15 -7.46 3.91
C ASP A 385 -7.63 -8.63 4.81
N GLY A 386 -7.49 -8.48 6.13
CA GLY A 386 -7.90 -9.46 7.14
C GLY A 386 -7.00 -10.70 7.25
N LYS A 387 -5.82 -10.70 6.64
CA LYS A 387 -4.83 -11.79 6.71
C LYS A 387 -3.55 -11.33 7.38
N ASN A 388 -2.89 -12.24 8.09
CA ASN A 388 -1.53 -12.02 8.56
C ASN A 388 -0.58 -11.92 7.36
N VAL A 389 0.29 -10.91 7.40
CA VAL A 389 1.25 -10.61 6.33
C VAL A 389 2.59 -10.21 6.93
N LEU A 390 3.62 -10.16 6.09
CA LEU A 390 4.92 -9.57 6.44
C LEU A 390 5.20 -8.38 5.50
N PRO A 391 5.58 -7.21 6.06
CA PRO A 391 6.07 -6.08 5.27
C PRO A 391 7.42 -6.39 4.62
N LEU A 392 7.85 -5.51 3.71
CA LEU A 392 9.23 -5.46 3.25
C LEU A 392 10.15 -5.24 4.45
N GLY A 393 11.22 -6.03 4.54
CA GLY A 393 12.13 -5.96 5.69
C GLY A 393 12.94 -7.24 5.87
N THR A 394 13.40 -7.46 7.09
CA THR A 394 14.19 -8.63 7.48
C THR A 394 13.47 -9.38 8.59
N LEU A 395 13.39 -10.71 8.48
CA LEU A 395 12.82 -11.60 9.48
C LEU A 395 13.90 -12.56 9.96
N THR A 396 13.97 -12.75 11.28
CA THR A 396 14.77 -13.80 11.89
C THR A 396 13.90 -14.75 12.70
N VAL A 397 14.35 -16.00 12.81
CA VAL A 397 13.74 -17.01 13.66
C VAL A 397 14.80 -17.89 14.30
N GLU A 398 14.60 -18.20 15.57
CA GLU A 398 15.49 -19.07 16.36
C GLU A 398 14.64 -19.91 17.31
N GLU A 399 14.98 -21.19 17.45
CA GLU A 399 14.41 -22.00 18.52
C GLU A 399 15.01 -21.56 19.85
N THR A 400 14.14 -21.16 20.78
CA THR A 400 14.56 -20.60 22.08
C THR A 400 14.23 -21.51 23.26
N LYS A 401 13.45 -22.56 23.01
CA LYS A 401 13.10 -23.57 24.00
C LYS A 401 12.74 -24.87 23.26
N ALA A 402 13.51 -25.92 23.50
CA ALA A 402 13.19 -27.25 23.02
C ALA A 402 11.90 -27.79 23.67
N PRO A 403 11.18 -28.71 23.01
CA PRO A 403 10.04 -29.38 23.60
C PRO A 403 10.46 -30.39 24.67
N ASP A 404 9.51 -30.87 25.47
CA ASP A 404 9.78 -31.78 26.58
C ASP A 404 10.44 -33.08 26.09
N GLY A 405 11.55 -33.47 26.74
CA GLY A 405 12.32 -34.66 26.37
C GLY A 405 13.37 -34.44 25.27
N TYR A 406 13.55 -33.21 24.80
CA TYR A 406 14.52 -32.82 23.78
C TYR A 406 15.54 -31.78 24.27
N LEU A 407 16.71 -31.79 23.65
CA LEU A 407 17.80 -30.84 23.89
C LEU A 407 17.71 -29.67 22.90
N LEU A 408 17.79 -28.46 23.44
CA LEU A 408 17.96 -27.25 22.63
C LEU A 408 19.34 -27.19 21.97
N ASP A 409 20.38 -27.65 22.68
CA ASP A 409 21.73 -27.66 22.12
C ASP A 409 21.86 -28.67 20.98
N GLY A 410 22.46 -28.22 19.89
CA GLY A 410 22.61 -28.99 18.66
C GLY A 410 21.41 -28.94 17.73
N ALA A 411 20.30 -28.27 18.10
CA ALA A 411 19.16 -28.06 17.22
C ALA A 411 19.58 -27.37 15.91
N TYR A 412 18.96 -27.77 14.80
CA TYR A 412 19.18 -27.12 13.51
C TYR A 412 17.90 -27.05 12.70
N MET A 413 17.83 -26.01 11.86
CA MET A 413 16.80 -25.81 10.86
C MET A 413 17.32 -26.24 9.49
N GLN A 414 16.46 -26.84 8.67
CA GLN A 414 16.79 -27.25 7.31
C GLN A 414 15.62 -26.95 6.39
N ALA A 415 15.88 -26.25 5.28
CA ALA A 415 14.88 -26.02 4.26
C ALA A 415 14.50 -27.34 3.57
N ASN A 416 13.22 -27.50 3.24
CA ASN A 416 12.76 -28.71 2.56
C ASN A 416 13.54 -28.94 1.24
N GLY A 417 14.13 -30.12 1.07
CA GLY A 417 14.95 -30.48 -0.09
C GLY A 417 16.38 -29.90 -0.12
N SER A 418 16.82 -29.19 0.92
CA SER A 418 18.19 -28.70 1.07
C SER A 418 19.04 -29.62 1.94
N GLU A 419 20.34 -29.73 1.64
CA GLU A 419 21.32 -30.39 2.51
C GLU A 419 21.91 -29.43 3.56
N GLU A 420 21.69 -28.12 3.42
CA GLU A 420 22.23 -27.10 4.32
C GLU A 420 21.52 -27.12 5.68
N GLN A 421 22.31 -27.15 6.75
CA GLN A 421 21.84 -27.09 8.13
C GLN A 421 22.16 -25.73 8.74
N ILE A 422 21.13 -25.06 9.23
CA ILE A 422 21.21 -23.75 9.85
C ILE A 422 21.16 -23.95 11.36
N LYS A 423 22.26 -23.64 12.04
CA LYS A 423 22.34 -23.74 13.50
C LYS A 423 22.10 -22.37 14.12
N GLY A 424 21.23 -22.30 15.12
CA GLY A 424 20.82 -21.06 15.77
C GLY A 424 19.86 -20.24 14.90
N MET A 425 20.13 -18.95 14.76
CA MET A 425 19.25 -18.00 14.09
C MET A 425 19.24 -18.15 12.56
N TYR A 426 18.07 -18.38 11.98
CA TYR A 426 17.81 -18.18 10.56
C TYR A 426 17.44 -16.73 10.27
N LEU A 427 17.93 -16.17 9.16
CA LEU A 427 17.65 -14.80 8.71
C LEU A 427 17.22 -14.83 7.24
N THR A 428 16.17 -14.09 6.92
CA THR A 428 15.67 -13.90 5.55
C THR A 428 15.15 -12.49 5.34
N GLN A 429 15.09 -12.06 4.08
CA GLN A 429 14.58 -10.76 3.68
C GLN A 429 13.28 -10.91 2.87
N ILE A 430 12.40 -9.91 3.01
CA ILE A 430 11.22 -9.72 2.19
C ILE A 430 11.51 -8.53 1.28
N THR A 431 11.68 -8.80 -0.01
CA THR A 431 12.08 -7.80 -1.03
C THR A 431 10.98 -7.57 -2.04
N GLU A 432 11.07 -6.45 -2.76
CA GLU A 432 10.17 -6.14 -3.86
C GLU A 432 10.58 -6.92 -5.13
N ASP A 433 9.61 -7.54 -5.79
CA ASP A 433 9.74 -8.14 -7.13
C ASP A 433 8.52 -7.75 -7.97
N GLY A 434 8.70 -6.75 -8.85
CA GLY A 434 7.60 -6.14 -9.59
C GLY A 434 6.52 -5.60 -8.64
N ASP A 435 5.27 -6.04 -8.81
CA ASP A 435 4.14 -5.63 -7.96
C ASP A 435 3.98 -6.47 -6.67
N LEU A 436 4.91 -7.40 -6.42
CA LEU A 436 4.86 -8.34 -5.29
C LEU A 436 5.95 -8.03 -4.26
N ALA A 437 5.70 -8.46 -3.02
CA ALA A 437 6.74 -8.64 -2.03
C ALA A 437 7.00 -10.14 -1.88
N VAL A 438 8.27 -10.53 -1.93
CA VAL A 438 8.69 -11.93 -2.00
C VAL A 438 9.66 -12.23 -0.86
N LEU A 439 9.43 -13.35 -0.19
CA LEU A 439 10.34 -13.90 0.81
C LEU A 439 11.54 -14.53 0.10
N SER A 440 12.76 -14.17 0.51
CA SER A 440 13.96 -14.84 0.01
C SER A 440 14.12 -16.23 0.64
N GLY A 441 14.53 -17.23 -0.15
CA GLY A 441 14.73 -18.60 0.34
C GLY A 441 13.46 -19.43 0.40
N SER A 442 13.43 -20.43 1.28
CA SER A 442 12.28 -21.31 1.48
C SER A 442 11.25 -20.67 2.41
N ASN A 443 10.01 -21.13 2.34
CA ASN A 443 8.95 -20.84 3.30
C ASN A 443 8.58 -22.04 4.16
N GLN A 444 9.24 -23.19 3.99
CA GLN A 444 9.03 -24.40 4.78
C GLN A 444 10.38 -24.96 5.28
N TYR A 445 10.44 -25.22 6.58
CA TYR A 445 11.64 -25.71 7.26
C TYR A 445 11.31 -26.85 8.22
N HIS A 446 12.19 -27.83 8.28
CA HIS A 446 12.22 -28.79 9.38
C HIS A 446 13.15 -28.29 10.48
N VAL A 447 12.76 -28.46 11.73
CA VAL A 447 13.56 -28.11 12.90
C VAL A 447 13.76 -29.34 13.77
N SER A 448 15.01 -29.79 13.87
CA SER A 448 15.38 -31.08 14.43
C SER A 448 16.09 -30.93 15.76
N ASP A 449 15.62 -31.66 16.79
CA ASP A 449 16.27 -31.69 18.11
C ASP A 449 16.75 -33.08 18.48
N LYS A 450 17.80 -33.13 19.30
CA LYS A 450 18.28 -34.39 19.88
C LYS A 450 17.41 -34.77 21.07
N VAL A 451 16.95 -36.01 21.11
CA VAL A 451 16.26 -36.54 22.29
C VAL A 451 17.23 -36.58 23.48
N ILE A 452 16.75 -36.29 24.67
CA ILE A 452 17.48 -36.51 25.91
C ILE A 452 17.80 -38.00 26.05
N ARG A 453 19.02 -38.34 26.45
CA ARG A 453 19.44 -39.74 26.63
C ARG A 453 20.05 -39.98 28.01
N GLY A 454 19.91 -41.20 28.50
CA GLY A 454 20.40 -41.61 29.81
C GLY A 454 20.84 -43.05 29.84
N GLY A 455 21.14 -43.53 31.05
CA GLY A 455 21.47 -44.92 31.31
C GLY A 455 20.88 -45.42 32.62
N VAL A 456 21.11 -46.69 32.91
CA VAL A 456 20.73 -47.33 34.17
C VAL A 456 21.86 -48.20 34.69
N LYS A 457 21.98 -48.24 36.02
CA LYS A 457 22.90 -49.11 36.75
C LYS A 457 22.11 -49.89 37.79
N ILE A 458 22.28 -51.21 37.83
CA ILE A 458 21.58 -52.11 38.74
C ILE A 458 22.57 -52.91 39.57
N GLN A 459 22.21 -53.17 40.83
CA GLN A 459 22.94 -54.07 41.72
C GLN A 459 22.12 -55.35 41.92
N LYS A 460 22.77 -56.48 41.70
CA LYS A 460 22.31 -57.79 42.13
C LYS A 460 22.74 -58.02 43.58
N ARG A 461 21.82 -58.49 44.42
CA ARG A 461 22.05 -58.82 45.84
C ARG A 461 21.54 -60.19 46.20
N ASP A 462 22.07 -60.72 47.29
CA ASP A 462 21.56 -61.90 47.97
C ASP A 462 20.33 -61.54 48.81
N LEU A 463 19.22 -62.29 48.67
CA LEU A 463 17.94 -61.96 49.32
C LEU A 463 18.03 -62.03 50.85
N GLU A 464 18.72 -63.02 51.42
CA GLU A 464 18.74 -63.25 52.87
C GLU A 464 19.69 -62.32 53.61
N THR A 465 20.85 -62.02 53.03
CA THR A 465 21.87 -61.17 53.66
C THR A 465 21.77 -59.71 53.26
N SER A 466 21.07 -59.40 52.15
CA SER A 466 21.07 -58.10 51.48
C SER A 466 22.45 -57.60 51.03
N ASP A 467 23.47 -58.46 51.06
CA ASP A 467 24.85 -58.14 50.72
C ASP A 467 25.09 -58.22 49.20
N THR A 468 26.16 -57.59 48.72
CA THR A 468 26.66 -57.67 47.34
C THR A 468 27.64 -58.83 47.16
N LYS A 469 27.56 -59.83 48.03
CA LYS A 469 28.41 -61.03 48.01
C LYS A 469 27.56 -62.27 47.97
N GLY A 470 27.97 -63.23 47.14
CA GLY A 470 27.32 -64.53 47.07
C GLY A 470 27.50 -65.32 48.37
N GLN A 471 26.50 -66.13 48.72
CA GLN A 471 26.62 -67.08 49.83
C GLN A 471 27.30 -68.38 49.38
N GLY A 472 28.29 -68.83 50.16
CA GLY A 472 29.01 -70.08 49.88
C GLY A 472 29.76 -70.02 48.54
N SER A 473 29.47 -70.97 47.65
CA SER A 473 30.03 -71.02 46.29
C SER A 473 29.18 -70.29 45.24
N ALA A 474 28.09 -69.64 45.63
CA ALA A 474 27.24 -68.89 44.70
C ALA A 474 27.95 -67.59 44.24
N THR A 475 27.65 -67.15 43.03
CA THR A 475 28.18 -65.91 42.45
C THR A 475 27.05 -64.95 42.11
N LEU A 476 27.32 -63.65 42.12
CA LEU A 476 26.41 -62.63 41.60
C LEU A 476 26.75 -62.20 40.18
N LYS A 477 27.83 -62.75 39.61
CA LYS A 477 28.30 -62.49 38.25
C LYS A 477 27.42 -63.18 37.21
N ASP A 478 27.33 -62.57 36.03
CA ASP A 478 26.68 -63.12 34.85
C ASP A 478 25.15 -63.35 35.05
N ALA A 479 24.56 -62.71 36.07
CA ALA A 479 23.12 -62.45 36.13
C ALA A 479 22.74 -61.57 34.94
N GLU A 480 21.71 -61.98 34.22
CA GLU A 480 21.27 -61.33 32.98
C GLU A 480 20.03 -60.49 33.26
N PHE A 481 20.10 -59.21 32.88
CA PHE A 481 18.99 -58.28 32.97
C PHE A 481 18.57 -57.79 31.58
N GLU A 482 17.27 -57.84 31.33
CA GLU A 482 16.63 -57.25 30.16
C GLU A 482 16.04 -55.89 30.53
N ILE A 483 16.36 -54.88 29.72
CA ILE A 483 15.76 -53.56 29.79
C ILE A 483 14.68 -53.50 28.72
N ILE A 484 13.45 -53.22 29.12
CA ILE A 484 12.25 -53.23 28.30
C ILE A 484 11.70 -51.82 28.20
N SER A 485 11.37 -51.37 26.99
CA SER A 485 10.71 -50.07 26.78
C SER A 485 9.26 -50.14 27.26
N LEU A 486 8.84 -49.18 28.08
CA LEU A 486 7.43 -49.01 28.47
C LEU A 486 6.76 -47.81 27.77
N ASN A 487 7.51 -47.13 26.89
CA ASN A 487 7.07 -45.92 26.21
C ASN A 487 5.97 -46.20 25.17
N ASP A 488 5.11 -45.23 24.94
CA ASP A 488 4.07 -45.33 23.90
C ASP A 488 4.64 -45.15 22.50
N ASN A 489 5.61 -44.24 22.30
CA ASN A 489 6.34 -44.10 21.05
C ASN A 489 7.59 -44.99 21.03
N ALA A 490 8.02 -45.36 19.82
CA ALA A 490 9.21 -46.16 19.65
C ALA A 490 10.48 -45.40 20.08
N VAL A 491 11.46 -46.13 20.59
CA VAL A 491 12.77 -45.59 21.01
C VAL A 491 13.87 -46.13 20.11
N LEU A 492 14.79 -45.26 19.66
CA LEU A 492 15.95 -45.67 18.87
C LEU A 492 17.10 -46.03 19.82
N VAL A 493 17.50 -47.30 19.83
CA VAL A 493 18.64 -47.80 20.63
C VAL A 493 19.56 -48.56 19.68
N GLU A 494 20.84 -48.17 19.64
CA GLU A 494 21.88 -48.81 18.81
C GLU A 494 21.48 -48.99 17.33
N GLY A 495 20.76 -48.01 16.77
CA GLY A 495 20.34 -48.01 15.36
C GLY A 495 19.07 -48.81 15.05
N LYS A 496 18.39 -49.37 16.06
CA LYS A 496 17.11 -50.07 15.90
C LYS A 496 16.00 -49.37 16.70
N LEU A 497 14.81 -49.27 16.09
CA LEU A 497 13.60 -48.81 16.77
C LEU A 497 12.95 -49.95 17.55
N TYR A 498 12.57 -49.67 18.78
CA TYR A 498 11.89 -50.60 19.67
C TYR A 498 10.56 -50.02 20.13
N SER A 499 9.50 -50.80 19.97
CA SER A 499 8.15 -50.47 20.40
C SER A 499 7.94 -50.78 21.88
N LYS A 500 6.78 -50.39 22.40
CA LYS A 500 6.34 -50.73 23.75
C LYS A 500 6.43 -52.24 24.03
N ASN A 501 6.96 -52.59 25.19
CA ASN A 501 7.19 -53.96 25.68
C ASN A 501 8.25 -54.76 24.91
N GLU A 502 9.07 -54.14 24.07
CA GLU A 502 10.23 -54.81 23.48
C GLU A 502 11.49 -54.65 24.35
N VAL A 503 12.31 -55.70 24.39
CA VAL A 503 13.63 -55.69 25.04
C VAL A 503 14.58 -54.82 24.21
N VAL A 504 15.00 -53.69 24.77
CA VAL A 504 15.89 -52.74 24.10
C VAL A 504 17.36 -53.09 24.29
N LYS A 505 17.71 -53.70 25.43
CA LYS A 505 19.10 -54.06 25.76
C LYS A 505 19.12 -55.19 26.79
N THR A 506 20.10 -56.08 26.66
CA THR A 506 20.45 -57.06 27.69
C THR A 506 21.82 -56.70 28.27
N ILE A 507 21.92 -56.68 29.59
CA ILE A 507 23.17 -56.41 30.32
C ILE A 507 23.49 -57.54 31.30
N LEU A 508 24.77 -57.78 31.54
CA LEU A 508 25.24 -58.81 32.46
C LEU A 508 25.98 -58.18 33.63
N THR A 509 25.80 -58.77 34.80
CA THR A 509 26.52 -58.36 36.02
C THR A 509 27.99 -58.77 35.99
N ASP A 510 28.83 -57.89 36.52
CA ASP A 510 30.23 -58.19 36.81
C ASP A 510 30.38 -59.00 38.10
N ILE A 511 31.64 -59.23 38.53
CA ILE A 511 31.95 -60.04 39.72
C ILE A 511 31.42 -59.43 41.02
N GLU A 512 31.20 -58.12 41.05
CA GLU A 512 30.64 -57.40 42.20
C GLU A 512 29.09 -57.38 42.13
N GLY A 513 28.49 -58.05 41.14
CA GLY A 513 27.04 -58.10 40.94
C GLY A 513 26.47 -56.83 40.32
N VAL A 514 27.29 -55.98 39.69
CA VAL A 514 26.85 -54.71 39.09
C VAL A 514 26.69 -54.86 37.59
N ALA A 515 25.59 -54.36 37.04
CA ALA A 515 25.43 -54.18 35.59
C ALA A 515 25.04 -52.73 35.29
N SER A 516 25.54 -52.17 34.18
CA SER A 516 25.25 -50.79 33.78
C SER A 516 25.20 -50.65 32.26
N THR A 517 24.36 -49.74 31.78
CA THR A 517 24.44 -49.21 30.40
C THR A 517 25.39 -48.02 30.34
N SER A 518 25.69 -47.52 29.13
CA SER A 518 26.25 -46.18 28.96
C SER A 518 25.20 -45.11 29.29
N ALA A 519 25.68 -43.88 29.53
CA ALA A 519 24.88 -42.72 29.92
C ALA A 519 24.06 -42.10 28.78
N ASP A 520 24.20 -42.60 27.55
CA ASP A 520 23.57 -42.11 26.33
C ASP A 520 22.75 -43.19 25.60
N LEU A 521 22.58 -44.37 26.22
CA LEU A 521 21.98 -45.52 25.53
C LEU A 521 20.47 -45.38 25.35
N LEU A 522 19.77 -44.97 26.41
CA LEU A 522 18.32 -45.03 26.51
C LEU A 522 17.71 -43.64 26.26
N PRO A 523 16.85 -43.46 25.23
CA PRO A 523 16.10 -42.22 25.04
C PRO A 523 15.21 -41.86 26.22
N TYR A 524 14.80 -40.60 26.30
CA TYR A 524 13.86 -40.07 27.28
C TYR A 524 12.61 -40.94 27.41
N GLY A 525 12.21 -41.21 28.66
CA GLY A 525 10.97 -41.91 28.99
C GLY A 525 11.14 -43.11 29.90
N LYS A 526 10.18 -44.04 29.85
CA LYS A 526 9.95 -45.08 30.85
C LYS A 526 10.45 -46.45 30.42
N TYR A 527 11.10 -47.12 31.36
CA TYR A 527 11.68 -48.44 31.15
C TYR A 527 11.41 -49.33 32.34
N ARG A 528 11.57 -50.63 32.10
CA ARG A 528 11.56 -51.67 33.12
C ARG A 528 12.79 -52.53 32.99
N ILE A 529 13.47 -52.80 34.10
CA ILE A 529 14.55 -53.77 34.15
C ILE A 529 14.07 -55.04 34.84
N GLU A 530 14.27 -56.19 34.19
CA GLU A 530 13.84 -57.50 34.66
C GLU A 530 15.00 -58.49 34.60
N GLU A 531 15.10 -59.41 35.57
CA GLU A 531 16.06 -60.49 35.48
C GLU A 531 15.54 -61.57 34.53
N SER A 532 16.25 -61.81 33.43
CA SER A 532 15.95 -62.90 32.49
C SER A 532 16.63 -64.21 32.91
N LYS A 533 17.78 -64.12 33.59
CA LYS A 533 18.55 -65.29 34.05
C LYS A 533 19.31 -64.98 35.34
N ALA A 534 19.01 -65.75 36.38
CA ALA A 534 19.76 -65.70 37.63
C ALA A 534 21.21 -66.18 37.48
N PRO A 535 22.13 -65.65 38.31
CA PRO A 535 23.51 -66.08 38.32
C PRO A 535 23.68 -67.47 38.96
N GLU A 536 24.85 -68.08 38.78
CA GLU A 536 25.12 -69.42 39.29
C GLU A 536 24.98 -69.49 40.82
N GLY A 537 24.23 -70.49 41.29
CA GLY A 537 23.93 -70.68 42.71
C GLY A 537 22.69 -69.95 43.23
N TYR A 538 21.97 -69.19 42.40
CA TYR A 538 20.72 -68.49 42.77
C TYR A 538 19.49 -69.06 42.06
N LEU A 539 18.32 -68.97 42.71
CA LEU A 539 17.00 -69.27 42.13
C LEU A 539 16.51 -68.06 41.34
N THR A 540 16.01 -68.25 40.12
CA THR A 540 15.43 -67.18 39.28
C THR A 540 14.07 -66.70 39.79
N ASP A 541 13.29 -67.60 40.38
CA ASP A 541 11.95 -67.28 40.86
C ASP A 541 11.98 -66.29 42.04
N GLY A 542 11.18 -65.23 41.95
CA GLY A 542 10.99 -64.25 43.02
C GLY A 542 11.69 -62.90 42.80
N ALA A 543 12.56 -62.77 41.80
CA ALA A 543 13.10 -61.47 41.38
C ALA A 543 11.95 -60.56 40.90
N LYS A 544 11.87 -59.35 41.44
CA LYS A 544 10.84 -58.37 41.07
C LYS A 544 11.40 -57.38 40.04
N PRO A 545 10.65 -57.08 38.98
CA PRO A 545 11.05 -56.07 38.01
C PRO A 545 10.99 -54.68 38.63
N ILE A 546 11.82 -53.77 38.11
CA ILE A 546 11.93 -52.38 38.59
C ILE A 546 11.69 -51.44 37.42
N GLU A 547 10.73 -50.53 37.59
CA GLU A 547 10.47 -49.46 36.64
C GLU A 547 11.34 -48.25 36.97
N PHE A 548 11.83 -47.57 35.94
CA PHE A 548 12.62 -46.35 36.07
C PHE A 548 12.40 -45.42 34.87
N GLU A 549 12.78 -44.15 35.02
CA GLU A 549 12.59 -43.13 33.99
C GLU A 549 13.91 -42.44 33.66
N ILE A 550 14.12 -42.18 32.37
CA ILE A 550 15.18 -41.31 31.86
C ILE A 550 14.58 -39.92 31.63
N THR A 551 15.02 -38.94 32.42
CA THR A 551 14.49 -37.57 32.39
C THR A 551 15.55 -36.48 32.23
N GLU A 552 16.84 -36.83 32.40
CA GLU A 552 17.97 -35.90 32.35
C GLU A 552 19.06 -36.45 31.44
N ASP A 553 19.66 -35.58 30.62
CA ASP A 553 20.67 -35.97 29.63
C ASP A 553 21.99 -36.40 30.28
N GLY A 554 22.55 -37.50 29.80
CA GLY A 554 23.79 -38.09 30.31
C GLY A 554 23.68 -38.69 31.73
N LYS A 555 22.48 -38.79 32.31
CA LYS A 555 22.31 -39.30 33.67
C LYS A 555 22.17 -40.82 33.67
N ILE A 556 22.89 -41.47 34.58
CA ILE A 556 22.69 -42.90 34.89
C ILE A 556 21.77 -42.99 36.10
N VAL A 557 20.60 -43.60 35.92
CA VAL A 557 19.69 -43.93 37.01
C VAL A 557 20.32 -45.03 37.87
N ASP A 558 20.57 -44.71 39.14
CA ASP A 558 21.24 -45.61 40.06
C ASP A 558 20.21 -46.45 40.85
N LEU A 559 20.09 -47.72 40.47
CA LEU A 559 19.26 -48.74 41.12
C LEU A 559 20.10 -49.64 42.05
N THR A 560 21.25 -49.18 42.54
CA THR A 560 22.12 -50.01 43.41
C THR A 560 21.78 -49.95 44.89
N GLY A 561 20.85 -49.06 45.30
CA GLY A 561 20.36 -48.95 46.66
C GLY A 561 19.65 -50.22 47.14
N THR A 562 19.64 -50.48 48.45
CA THR A 562 19.00 -51.67 49.02
C THR A 562 17.52 -51.77 48.65
N ASP A 563 16.84 -50.65 48.49
CA ASP A 563 15.40 -50.64 48.24
C ASP A 563 15.06 -50.71 46.74
N THR A 564 16.09 -50.63 45.88
CA THR A 564 15.98 -50.55 44.42
C THR A 564 16.84 -51.59 43.70
N SER A 565 17.46 -52.52 44.42
CA SER A 565 18.27 -53.63 43.87
C SER A 565 17.40 -54.84 43.51
N ILE A 566 17.96 -55.77 42.72
CA ILE A 566 17.32 -57.06 42.46
C ILE A 566 17.92 -58.16 43.33
N TYR A 567 17.04 -58.90 43.98
CA TYR A 567 17.36 -59.91 44.97
C TYR A 567 16.94 -61.29 44.50
N ASN A 568 17.81 -62.29 44.73
CA ASN A 568 17.47 -63.68 44.50
C ASN A 568 17.85 -64.50 45.73
N GLN A 569 17.09 -65.56 45.94
CA GLN A 569 17.35 -66.53 46.99
C GLN A 569 18.45 -67.51 46.55
N VAL A 570 19.41 -67.80 47.43
CA VAL A 570 20.45 -68.79 47.15
C VAL A 570 19.86 -70.20 47.08
N LYS A 571 20.36 -71.03 46.16
CA LYS A 571 20.00 -72.47 46.08
C LYS A 571 20.56 -73.20 47.29
N ARG A 572 19.70 -73.94 47.99
CA ARG A 572 20.10 -74.81 49.08
C ARG A 572 19.82 -76.26 48.68
N GLY A 573 20.73 -77.16 49.03
CA GLY A 573 20.41 -78.58 49.03
C GLY A 573 19.65 -78.88 50.32
N ASP A 574 18.41 -79.33 50.20
CA ASP A 574 17.71 -79.91 51.33
C ASP A 574 18.44 -81.21 51.71
N LEU A 575 19.03 -81.25 52.89
CA LEU A 575 19.38 -82.50 53.55
C LEU A 575 18.11 -82.99 54.25
N GLU A 576 17.28 -83.75 53.54
CA GLU A 576 16.28 -84.62 54.18
C GLU A 576 16.92 -85.85 54.84
#